data_AF-A0A9E4ZLP2-F1
#
_entry.id   AF-A0A9E4ZLP2-F1
#
_cell.length_a   1.000
_cell.length_b   1.000
_cell.length_c   1.000
_cell.angle_alpha   90.00
_cell.angle_beta   90.00
_cell.angle_gamma   90.00
#
_symmetry.space_group_name_H-M   'P 1'
#
loop_
_entity.id
_entity.type
_entity.pdbx_description
1 polymer ?
#
loop_
_entity_poly.entity_id
_entity_poly.type
_entity_poly.pdbx_seq_one_letter_code
_entity_poly.pdbx_strand_id
1 'polypeptide(L)'
;MNETILERQISNVPSVIINATAPLGNRKAWAIFIALLERDEGLRFNQVRELFEAEPPEISRALKALTNAGLVARQARSLDDIGNAEASFYVPTTLGKALITALYRGLLPSREDTGPARTHCQESPFSAGRITASAPGEE
;
A
#
# COMPACT_ATOMS: atom_id res chain seq x y z
N MET A 1 -3.43 27.92 -18.25
CA MET A 1 -4.56 27.70 -17.32
C MET A 1 -4.86 29.02 -16.64
N ASN A 2 -6.09 29.28 -16.19
CA ASN A 2 -6.37 30.48 -15.41
C ASN A 2 -5.85 30.28 -13.97
N GLU A 3 -4.80 31.01 -13.61
CA GLU A 3 -4.09 30.83 -12.34
C GLU A 3 -4.97 31.13 -11.12
N THR A 4 -5.83 32.13 -11.21
CA THR A 4 -6.76 32.49 -10.13
C THR A 4 -7.77 31.38 -9.85
N ILE A 5 -8.23 30.70 -10.90
CA ILE A 5 -9.12 29.54 -10.75
C ILE A 5 -8.35 28.35 -10.17
N LEU A 6 -7.10 28.11 -10.60
CA LEU A 6 -6.25 27.06 -10.05
C LEU A 6 -6.05 27.22 -8.54
N GLU A 7 -5.58 28.38 -8.10
CA GLU A 7 -5.29 28.67 -6.70
C GLU A 7 -6.53 28.54 -5.81
N ARG A 8 -7.69 28.93 -6.34
CA ARG A 8 -8.97 28.74 -5.65
C ARG A 8 -9.34 27.26 -5.50
N GLN A 9 -9.05 26.42 -6.49
CA GLN A 9 -9.36 25.00 -6.40
C GLN A 9 -8.37 24.25 -5.48
N ILE A 10 -7.07 24.56 -5.60
CA ILE A 10 -6.03 23.88 -4.83
C ILE A 10 -6.11 24.22 -3.33
N SER A 11 -6.58 25.41 -2.98
CA SER A 11 -6.80 25.83 -1.57
C SER A 11 -7.92 25.05 -0.87
N ASN A 12 -8.79 24.33 -1.60
CA ASN A 12 -9.76 23.42 -1.00
C ASN A 12 -9.12 22.13 -0.47
N VAL A 13 -7.90 21.81 -0.90
CA VAL A 13 -7.18 20.60 -0.46
C VAL A 13 -6.10 21.02 0.54
N PRO A 14 -6.07 20.45 1.75
CA PRO A 14 -4.99 20.68 2.69
C PRO A 14 -3.61 20.44 2.06
N SER A 15 -2.70 21.41 2.18
CA SER A 15 -1.36 21.36 1.58
C SER A 15 -0.57 20.11 1.97
N VAL A 16 -0.82 19.56 3.17
CA VAL A 16 -0.24 18.30 3.63
C VAL A 16 -0.57 17.14 2.69
N ILE A 17 -1.81 17.04 2.19
CA ILE A 17 -2.24 15.99 1.27
C ILE A 17 -1.56 16.16 -0.09
N ILE A 18 -1.51 17.41 -0.59
CA ILE A 18 -0.85 17.74 -1.86
C ILE A 18 0.64 17.37 -1.78
N ASN A 19 1.32 17.79 -0.73
CA ASN A 19 2.74 17.54 -0.53
C ASN A 19 3.05 16.05 -0.34
N ALA A 20 2.22 15.32 0.40
CA ALA A 20 2.38 13.89 0.61
C ALA A 20 2.25 13.09 -0.70
N THR A 21 1.39 13.53 -1.62
CA THR A 21 1.13 12.83 -2.89
C THR A 21 2.02 13.30 -4.04
N ALA A 22 2.59 14.51 -3.96
CA ALA A 22 3.46 15.07 -5.00
C ALA A 22 4.62 14.16 -5.47
N PRO A 23 5.45 13.54 -4.60
CA PRO A 23 6.56 12.70 -5.06
C PRO A 23 6.07 11.42 -5.74
N LEU A 24 4.85 11.00 -5.47
CA LEU A 24 4.29 9.74 -5.96
C LEU A 24 3.90 9.78 -7.44
N GLY A 25 3.90 10.97 -8.07
CA GLY A 25 3.83 11.11 -9.52
C GLY A 25 5.10 10.68 -10.26
N ASN A 26 6.21 10.44 -9.56
CA ASN A 26 7.47 10.00 -10.15
C ASN A 26 7.72 8.50 -9.90
N ARG A 27 7.88 7.71 -10.98
CA ARG A 27 8.10 6.26 -10.90
C ARG A 27 9.32 5.87 -10.07
N LYS A 28 10.42 6.64 -10.13
CA LYS A 28 11.65 6.38 -9.36
C LYS A 28 11.40 6.57 -7.86
N ALA A 29 10.71 7.65 -7.49
CA ALA A 29 10.34 7.90 -6.09
C ALA A 29 9.37 6.84 -5.57
N TRP A 30 8.39 6.43 -6.40
CA TRP A 30 7.48 5.33 -6.06
C TRP A 30 8.23 4.02 -5.80
N ALA A 31 9.13 3.62 -6.70
CA ALA A 31 9.92 2.39 -6.55
C ALA A 31 10.78 2.38 -5.28
N ILE A 32 11.49 3.48 -5.01
CA ILE A 32 12.28 3.62 -3.78
C ILE A 32 11.39 3.57 -2.55
N PHE A 33 10.22 4.21 -2.57
CA PHE A 33 9.30 4.21 -1.45
C PHE A 33 8.79 2.79 -1.12
N ILE A 34 8.42 2.00 -2.13
CA ILE A 34 8.01 0.60 -1.92
C ILE A 34 9.16 -0.24 -1.38
N ALA A 35 10.38 -0.09 -1.91
CA ALA A 35 11.54 -0.82 -1.40
C ALA A 35 11.85 -0.51 0.08
N LEU A 36 11.58 0.72 0.52
CA LEU A 36 11.69 1.10 1.94
C LEU A 36 10.54 0.53 2.78
N LEU A 37 9.32 0.41 2.23
CA LEU A 37 8.17 -0.18 2.91
C LEU A 37 8.32 -1.69 3.15
N GLU A 38 9.03 -2.39 2.26
CA GLU A 38 9.33 -3.82 2.41
C GLU A 38 10.38 -4.10 3.51
N ARG A 39 11.07 -3.07 4.01
CA ARG A 39 12.17 -3.20 4.97
C ARG A 39 11.98 -2.25 6.14
N ASP A 40 11.35 -2.76 7.21
CA ASP A 40 11.07 -1.96 8.42
C ASP A 40 12.34 -1.39 9.08
N GLU A 41 13.49 -2.06 8.96
CA GLU A 41 14.78 -1.56 9.49
C GLU A 41 15.38 -0.38 8.71
N GLY A 42 14.80 -0.07 7.55
CA GLY A 42 15.28 0.96 6.64
C GLY A 42 16.51 0.58 5.82
N LEU A 43 16.88 1.47 4.91
CA LEU A 43 18.05 1.32 4.05
C LEU A 43 18.96 2.54 4.16
N ARG A 44 20.27 2.33 4.12
CA ARG A 44 21.25 3.40 3.92
C ARG A 44 21.24 3.88 2.49
N PHE A 45 21.73 5.11 2.26
CA PHE A 45 21.83 5.68 0.91
C PHE A 45 22.55 4.75 -0.08
N ASN A 46 23.70 4.18 0.30
CA ASN A 46 24.47 3.28 -0.56
C ASN A 46 23.70 1.99 -0.88
N GLN A 47 22.91 1.47 0.06
CA GLN A 47 22.09 0.28 -0.18
C GLN A 47 20.95 0.57 -1.15
N VAL A 48 20.30 1.74 -1.05
CA VAL A 48 19.29 2.16 -2.03
C VAL A 48 19.94 2.33 -3.42
N ARG A 49 21.12 2.96 -3.47
CA ARG A 49 21.88 3.14 -4.72
C ARG A 49 22.23 1.81 -5.38
N GLU A 50 22.76 0.86 -4.62
CA GLU A 50 23.12 -0.47 -5.09
C GLU A 50 21.89 -1.28 -5.54
N LEU A 51 20.78 -1.19 -4.79
CA LEU A 51 19.54 -1.89 -5.11
C LEU A 51 18.95 -1.50 -6.48
N PHE A 52 19.10 -0.23 -6.87
CA PHE A 52 18.54 0.29 -8.12
C PHE A 52 19.58 0.50 -9.22
N GLU A 53 20.85 0.16 -8.99
CA GLU A 53 21.97 0.40 -9.91
C GLU A 53 21.96 1.84 -10.47
N ALA A 54 21.63 2.81 -9.61
CA ALA A 54 21.29 4.16 -10.02
C ALA A 54 22.37 5.17 -9.65
N GLU A 55 22.42 6.26 -10.41
CA GLU A 55 23.34 7.37 -10.14
C GLU A 55 22.99 8.10 -8.83
N PRO A 56 23.98 8.48 -7.99
CA PRO A 56 23.73 9.12 -6.70
C PRO A 56 22.78 10.35 -6.76
N PRO A 57 22.85 11.24 -7.77
CA PRO A 57 21.93 12.37 -7.86
C PRO A 57 20.46 11.97 -8.08
N GLU A 58 20.20 10.79 -8.65
CA GLU A 58 18.84 10.30 -8.85
C GLU A 58 18.23 9.82 -7.54
N ILE A 59 18.98 9.01 -6.79
CA ILE A 59 18.59 8.51 -5.47
C ILE A 59 18.42 9.67 -4.50
N SER A 60 19.36 10.61 -4.49
CA SER A 60 19.31 11.80 -3.63
C SER A 60 18.06 12.65 -3.90
N ARG A 61 17.73 12.89 -5.17
CA ARG A 61 16.52 13.63 -5.55
C ARG A 61 15.24 12.92 -5.10
N ALA A 62 15.15 11.61 -5.32
CA ALA A 62 13.97 10.84 -4.92
C ALA A 62 13.80 10.78 -3.40
N LEU A 63 14.87 10.46 -2.65
CA LEU A 63 14.83 10.41 -1.19
C LEU A 63 14.51 11.77 -0.58
N LYS A 64 15.06 12.86 -1.14
CA LYS A 64 14.72 14.22 -0.71
C LYS A 64 13.25 14.54 -0.94
N ALA A 65 12.69 14.17 -2.10
CA ALA A 65 11.27 14.37 -2.39
C ALA A 65 10.37 13.58 -1.42
N LEU A 66 10.70 12.32 -1.14
CA LEU A 66 9.97 11.48 -0.18
C LEU A 66 10.07 11.99 1.26
N THR A 67 11.24 12.51 1.65
CA THR A 67 11.48 13.07 2.98
C THR A 67 10.71 14.38 3.17
N ASN A 68 10.74 15.27 2.18
CA ASN A 68 10.01 16.53 2.20
C ASN A 68 8.48 16.32 2.21
N ALA A 69 8.00 15.24 1.59
CA ALA A 69 6.60 14.83 1.63
C ALA A 69 6.20 14.16 2.96
N GLY A 70 7.15 13.93 3.86
CA GLY A 70 6.91 13.26 5.15
C GLY A 70 6.60 11.77 5.03
N LEU A 71 6.82 11.15 3.87
CA LEU A 71 6.58 9.71 3.64
C LEU A 71 7.71 8.84 4.17
N VAL A 72 8.93 9.39 4.16
CA VAL A 72 10.15 8.75 4.63
C VAL A 72 10.84 9.67 5.63
N ALA A 73 11.41 9.12 6.68
CA ALA A 73 12.26 9.83 7.62
C ALA A 73 13.69 9.34 7.51
N ARG A 74 14.62 10.27 7.77
CA ARG A 74 16.03 9.96 7.96
C ARG A 74 16.29 9.77 9.46
N GLN A 75 16.81 8.61 9.84
CA GLN A 75 17.09 8.26 11.23
C GLN A 75 18.57 7.88 11.44
N ALA A 76 19.10 8.25 12.60
CA ALA A 76 20.38 7.78 13.10
C ALA A 76 20.12 6.67 14.13
N ARG A 77 20.97 5.64 14.19
CA ARG A 77 20.81 4.52 15.14
C ARG A 77 21.40 4.84 16.51
N SER A 78 22.47 5.63 16.57
CA SER A 78 23.02 6.20 17.80
C SER A 78 22.94 7.73 17.78
N LEU A 79 22.98 8.34 18.97
CA LEU A 79 23.21 9.78 19.12
C LEU A 79 24.59 10.19 18.53
N ASP A 80 25.56 9.27 18.54
CA ASP A 80 26.89 9.48 17.94
C ASP A 80 26.85 9.58 16.42
N ASP A 81 25.80 9.05 15.78
CA ASP A 81 25.61 9.06 14.34
C ASP A 81 24.82 10.29 13.86
N ILE A 82 24.38 11.17 14.77
CA ILE A 82 23.62 12.37 14.43
C ILE A 82 24.50 13.30 13.59
N GLY A 83 24.03 13.66 12.40
CA GLY A 83 24.77 14.49 11.45
C GLY A 83 25.72 13.69 10.56
N ASN A 84 26.00 12.41 10.86
CA ASN A 84 26.72 11.54 9.94
C ASN A 84 25.78 11.06 8.82
N ALA A 85 26.00 11.62 7.65
CA ALA A 85 25.15 11.37 6.51
C ALA A 85 25.20 9.92 5.99
N GLU A 86 26.33 9.25 6.21
CA GLU A 86 26.61 7.89 5.74
C GLU A 86 26.08 6.82 6.70
N ALA A 87 25.97 7.15 7.99
CA ALA A 87 25.39 6.28 9.02
C ALA A 87 23.86 6.38 9.10
N SER A 88 23.25 7.33 8.39
CA SER A 88 21.81 7.56 8.40
C SER A 88 21.04 6.51 7.58
N PHE A 89 19.93 6.05 8.13
CA PHE A 89 18.97 5.15 7.49
C PHE A 89 17.73 5.92 7.05
N TYR A 90 17.14 5.47 5.95
CA TYR A 90 15.84 5.93 5.48
C TYR A 90 14.80 4.90 5.87
N VAL A 91 13.75 5.34 6.57
CA VAL A 91 12.66 4.47 7.04
C VAL A 91 11.31 5.07 6.65
N PRO A 92 10.28 4.25 6.34
CA PRO A 92 8.94 4.75 6.13
C PRO A 92 8.37 5.37 7.41
N THR A 93 7.75 6.54 7.30
CA THR A 93 7.03 7.15 8.43
C THR A 93 5.69 6.48 8.67
N THR A 94 5.05 6.78 9.81
CA THR A 94 3.66 6.41 10.07
C THR A 94 2.72 6.91 8.97
N LEU A 95 2.94 8.14 8.48
CA LEU A 95 2.18 8.70 7.36
C LEU A 95 2.38 7.86 6.08
N GLY A 96 3.62 7.54 5.73
CA GLY A 96 3.93 6.72 4.56
C GLY A 96 3.24 5.36 4.60
N LYS A 97 3.34 4.65 5.73
CA LYS A 97 2.70 3.34 5.92
C LYS A 97 1.16 3.43 5.89
N ALA A 98 0.58 4.45 6.52
CA ALA A 98 -0.86 4.65 6.51
C ALA A 98 -1.39 5.01 5.12
N LEU A 99 -0.67 5.87 4.38
CA LEU A 99 -1.04 6.28 3.02
C LEU A 99 -1.09 5.09 2.07
N ILE A 100 -0.03 4.28 2.03
CA ILE A 100 -0.02 3.11 1.13
C ILE A 100 -1.12 2.12 1.52
N THR A 101 -1.34 1.88 2.81
CA THR A 101 -2.41 1.01 3.30
C THR A 101 -3.79 1.53 2.85
N ALA A 102 -4.04 2.83 2.94
CA ALA A 102 -5.28 3.45 2.51
C ALA A 102 -5.48 3.35 0.99
N LEU A 103 -4.43 3.55 0.20
CA LEU A 103 -4.48 3.40 -1.26
C LEU A 103 -4.81 1.97 -1.67
N TYR A 104 -4.15 0.97 -1.08
CA TYR A 104 -4.45 -0.44 -1.37
C TYR A 104 -5.88 -0.80 -0.99
N ARG A 105 -6.35 -0.37 0.18
CA ARG A 105 -7.74 -0.61 0.63
C ARG A 105 -8.79 0.08 -0.24
N GLY A 106 -8.49 1.28 -0.73
CA GLY A 106 -9.44 2.08 -1.50
C GLY A 106 -9.46 1.78 -3.00
N LEU A 107 -8.34 1.34 -3.57
CA LEU A 107 -8.19 1.13 -5.02
C LEU A 107 -8.28 -0.33 -5.44
N LEU A 108 -7.94 -1.28 -4.56
CA LEU A 108 -8.08 -2.68 -4.87
C LEU A 108 -9.44 -3.18 -4.40
N PRO A 109 -10.16 -3.96 -5.23
CA PRO A 109 -11.38 -4.62 -4.77
C PRO A 109 -11.04 -5.45 -3.53
N SER A 110 -11.83 -5.29 -2.47
CA SER A 110 -11.64 -6.10 -1.27
C SER A 110 -11.75 -7.55 -1.71
N ARG A 111 -10.71 -8.34 -1.41
CA ARG A 111 -10.68 -9.77 -1.75
C ARG A 111 -11.84 -10.54 -1.10
N GLU A 112 -12.53 -9.90 -0.16
CA GLU A 112 -13.71 -10.37 0.56
C GLU A 112 -15.00 -10.44 -0.28
N ASP A 113 -15.06 -9.83 -1.47
CA ASP A 113 -16.23 -9.97 -2.38
C ASP A 113 -16.24 -11.29 -3.17
N THR A 114 -15.25 -12.16 -2.97
CA THR A 114 -15.33 -13.58 -3.38
C THR A 114 -15.83 -14.45 -2.23
N GLY A 115 -16.99 -14.10 -1.68
CA GLY A 115 -17.76 -15.01 -0.81
C GLY A 115 -18.19 -16.27 -1.57
N PRO A 116 -18.33 -17.42 -0.89
CA PRO A 116 -18.61 -18.68 -1.56
C PRO A 116 -19.94 -18.56 -2.31
N ALA A 117 -19.96 -19.06 -3.55
CA ALA A 117 -21.19 -19.19 -4.32
C ALA A 117 -22.25 -19.83 -3.42
N ARG A 118 -23.24 -19.03 -3.00
CA ARG A 118 -24.47 -19.56 -2.45
C ARG A 118 -25.10 -20.38 -3.56
N THR A 119 -24.89 -21.68 -3.55
CA THR A 119 -25.74 -22.65 -4.24
C THR A 119 -27.10 -22.62 -3.57
N HIS A 120 -27.86 -21.57 -3.87
CA HIS A 120 -29.30 -21.59 -3.76
C HIS A 120 -29.81 -22.09 -5.11
N CYS A 121 -29.84 -23.41 -5.26
CA CYS A 121 -30.79 -24.06 -6.16
C CYS A 121 -31.87 -24.66 -5.27
N GLN A 122 -32.94 -23.88 -5.08
CA GLN A 122 -34.23 -24.42 -4.69
C GLN A 122 -34.97 -24.77 -5.98
N GLU A 123 -35.46 -26.01 -6.06
CA GLU A 123 -36.60 -26.54 -6.86
C GLU A 123 -36.40 -28.07 -6.94
N SER A 124 -37.35 -28.96 -6.68
CA SER A 124 -38.77 -28.91 -6.32
C SER A 124 -39.19 -30.28 -5.74
N PRO A 125 -40.33 -30.37 -5.03
CA PRO A 125 -40.84 -31.62 -4.48
C PRO A 125 -41.77 -32.29 -5.50
N PHE A 126 -41.32 -33.29 -6.25
CA PHE A 126 -42.18 -34.34 -6.83
C PHE A 126 -41.31 -35.33 -7.63
N SER A 127 -41.16 -36.55 -7.13
CA SER A 127 -41.07 -37.74 -7.98
C SER A 127 -41.60 -38.92 -7.19
N ALA A 128 -42.73 -39.42 -7.69
CA ALA A 128 -43.47 -40.54 -7.19
C ALA A 128 -42.68 -41.86 -7.35
N GLY A 129 -42.93 -42.77 -6.41
CA GLY A 129 -43.00 -44.20 -6.70
C GLY A 129 -41.71 -45.00 -6.53
N ARG A 130 -41.57 -45.65 -5.38
CA ARG A 130 -41.27 -47.08 -5.39
C ARG A 130 -41.89 -47.78 -4.19
N ILE A 131 -42.87 -48.61 -4.51
CA ILE A 131 -43.51 -49.59 -3.65
C ILE A 131 -42.48 -50.67 -3.35
N THR A 132 -42.26 -50.99 -2.07
CA THR A 132 -41.87 -52.34 -1.65
C THR A 132 -42.68 -52.72 -0.43
N ALA A 133 -43.64 -53.61 -0.65
CA ALA A 133 -44.29 -54.38 0.38
C ALA A 133 -43.37 -55.53 0.81
N SER A 134 -43.23 -55.78 2.11
CA SER A 134 -43.45 -57.08 2.76
C SER A 134 -43.12 -57.02 4.26
N ALA A 135 -43.94 -57.72 5.03
CA ALA A 135 -44.28 -57.59 6.44
C ALA A 135 -43.21 -58.00 7.47
N PRO A 136 -43.39 -57.63 8.76
CA PRO A 136 -42.86 -58.36 9.90
C PRO A 136 -43.84 -59.46 10.33
N GLY A 137 -43.34 -60.67 10.61
CA GLY A 137 -44.10 -61.77 11.18
C GLY A 137 -43.25 -62.49 12.22
N GLU A 138 -43.73 -62.47 13.45
CA GLU A 138 -43.17 -63.07 14.66
C GLU A 138 -43.33 -64.60 14.64
N GLU A 139 -42.31 -65.34 15.10
CA GLU A 139 -42.35 -66.36 16.17
C GLU A 139 -40.93 -66.87 16.47
#